data_AF-A0AAX1N4Z5-F1
#
_entry.id   AF-A0AAX1N4Z5-F1
#
_cell.length_a   1.000
_cell.length_b   1.000
_cell.length_c   1.000
_cell.angle_alpha   90.00
_cell.angle_beta   90.00
_cell.angle_gamma   90.00
#
_symmetry.space_group_name_H-M   'P 1'
#
loop_
_entity.id
_entity.type
_entity.pdbx_description
1 polymer ?
#
loop_
_entity_poly.entity_id
_entity_poly.type
_entity_poly.pdbx_seq_one_letter_code
_entity_poly.pdbx_strand_id
1 'polypeptide(L)'
;MKNLILILSLLFVSSFTFADHEEEGEKKKKSEKYDHMNTAPKIKTAPFIQGLANETTLELFKEGRKHMMIIDTEKEHILFDGLKEETDFVRIYTDETDSRDCLIIWRKIDTDKKTGEISWKKFTYKEFEDIGWRPVDNATTQVKSYK
;
A
#
# COMPACT_ATOMS: atom_id res chain seq x y z
N MET A 1 -77.62 -25.35 23.06
CA MET A 1 -77.65 -25.94 21.70
C MET A 1 -78.02 -24.85 20.70
N LYS A 2 -77.40 -24.86 19.49
CA LYS A 2 -77.14 -23.75 18.52
C LYS A 2 -75.75 -23.11 18.75
N ASN A 3 -74.81 -22.94 17.83
CA ASN A 3 -74.63 -23.18 16.38
C ASN A 3 -73.08 -23.33 16.18
N LEU A 4 -72.55 -24.31 15.44
CA LEU A 4 -72.31 -24.40 14.00
C LEU A 4 -71.31 -23.35 13.42
N ILE A 5 -70.37 -23.82 12.58
CA ILE A 5 -69.63 -23.11 11.49
C ILE A 5 -68.38 -22.31 11.93
N LEU A 6 -67.18 -22.33 11.31
CA LEU A 6 -66.60 -22.96 10.11
C LEU A 6 -65.04 -22.77 10.18
N ILE A 7 -64.27 -23.78 9.78
CA ILE A 7 -63.24 -23.76 8.70
C ILE A 7 -62.17 -22.63 8.70
N LEU A 8 -60.90 -23.00 8.92
CA LEU A 8 -59.78 -23.02 7.94
C LEU A 8 -59.45 -21.63 7.35
N SER A 9 -58.28 -21.04 7.59
CA SER A 9 -57.04 -21.42 6.90
C SER A 9 -55.90 -20.45 7.26
N LEU A 10 -54.67 -20.96 7.15
CA LEU A 10 -53.45 -20.25 6.76
C LEU A 10 -52.94 -19.08 7.62
N LEU A 11 -51.82 -19.30 8.33
CA LEU A 11 -50.51 -18.71 8.01
C LEU A 11 -49.50 -19.06 9.12
N PHE A 12 -48.98 -20.29 9.08
CA PHE A 12 -47.68 -20.57 9.70
C PHE A 12 -46.61 -20.16 8.70
N VAL A 13 -46.11 -18.93 8.78
CA VAL A 13 -44.85 -18.57 8.12
C VAL A 13 -43.73 -19.03 9.06
N SER A 14 -43.33 -20.29 8.89
CA SER A 14 -42.09 -20.78 9.49
C SER A 14 -40.94 -20.32 8.60
N SER A 15 -40.14 -19.39 9.11
CA SER A 15 -38.91 -18.93 8.49
C SER A 15 -37.84 -20.02 8.61
N PHE A 16 -37.86 -20.99 7.70
CA PHE A 16 -36.71 -21.85 7.46
C PHE A 16 -36.08 -21.41 6.14
N THR A 17 -35.04 -20.58 6.24
CA THR A 17 -34.10 -20.36 5.13
C THR A 17 -33.40 -21.68 4.83
N PHE A 18 -33.71 -22.25 3.67
CA PHE A 18 -32.96 -23.35 3.10
C PHE A 18 -31.52 -22.86 2.86
N ALA A 19 -30.55 -23.54 3.49
CA ALA A 19 -29.16 -23.47 3.06
C ALA A 19 -29.09 -24.19 1.71
N ASP A 20 -29.08 -23.39 0.64
CA ASP A 20 -28.77 -23.90 -0.68
C ASP A 20 -27.30 -24.29 -0.68
N HIS A 21 -27.05 -25.59 -0.66
CA HIS A 21 -25.75 -26.16 -0.97
C HIS A 21 -25.55 -26.06 -2.47
N GLU A 22 -25.28 -24.84 -2.96
CA GLU A 22 -24.62 -24.68 -4.25
C GLU A 22 -23.14 -25.02 -4.03
N GLU A 23 -22.82 -26.21 -4.57
CA GLU A 23 -21.55 -26.73 -5.03
C GLU A 23 -20.31 -25.84 -4.75
N GLU A 24 -19.32 -26.48 -4.13
CA GLU A 24 -17.94 -26.01 -3.98
C GLU A 24 -17.30 -25.77 -5.37
N GLY A 25 -17.73 -24.71 -6.05
CA GLY A 25 -16.94 -24.05 -7.06
C GLY A 25 -15.73 -23.48 -6.36
N GLU A 26 -14.56 -24.09 -6.59
CA GLU A 26 -13.25 -23.57 -6.21
C GLU A 26 -13.29 -22.04 -6.23
N LYS A 27 -13.27 -21.42 -5.05
CA LYS A 27 -13.07 -19.98 -4.94
C LYS A 27 -11.71 -19.73 -5.57
N LYS A 28 -11.71 -19.36 -6.86
CA LYS A 28 -10.56 -18.83 -7.58
C LYS A 28 -9.90 -17.86 -6.61
N LYS A 29 -8.65 -18.17 -6.23
CA LYS A 29 -7.83 -17.36 -5.32
C LYS A 29 -8.12 -15.90 -5.65
N LYS A 30 -8.76 -15.20 -4.70
CA LYS A 30 -9.08 -13.78 -4.79
C LYS A 30 -7.78 -13.12 -5.27
N SER A 31 -7.78 -12.60 -6.49
CA SER A 31 -6.60 -12.00 -7.10
C SER A 31 -5.97 -11.06 -6.09
N GLU A 32 -4.66 -11.18 -5.87
CA GLU A 32 -3.89 -10.25 -5.03
C GLU A 32 -4.41 -8.84 -5.27
N LYS A 33 -4.91 -8.20 -4.20
CA LYS A 33 -5.45 -6.83 -4.22
C LYS A 33 -4.36 -5.99 -4.90
N TYR A 34 -4.63 -5.44 -6.08
CA TYR A 34 -3.66 -4.65 -6.83
C TYR A 34 -3.32 -3.39 -6.01
N ASP A 35 -2.20 -3.44 -5.29
CA ASP A 35 -1.70 -2.31 -4.52
C ASP A 35 -0.98 -1.35 -5.47
N HIS A 36 -1.78 -0.50 -6.10
CA HIS A 36 -1.30 0.57 -6.97
C HIS A 36 -0.33 1.54 -6.27
N MET A 37 -0.35 1.61 -4.94
CA MET A 37 0.52 2.47 -4.15
C MET A 37 1.92 1.87 -4.02
N ASN A 38 2.01 0.56 -3.89
CA ASN A 38 3.25 -0.23 -3.82
C ASN A 38 3.77 -0.72 -5.19
N THR A 39 3.14 -0.32 -6.29
CA THR A 39 3.54 -0.71 -7.65
C THR A 39 4.56 0.28 -8.23
N ALA A 40 5.61 -0.23 -8.89
CA ALA A 40 6.59 0.60 -9.57
C ALA A 40 5.95 1.42 -10.72
N PRO A 41 6.39 2.66 -10.94
CA PRO A 41 5.84 3.49 -12.01
C PRO A 41 6.17 2.90 -13.40
N LYS A 42 5.15 2.87 -14.28
CA LYS A 42 5.24 2.26 -15.61
C LYS A 42 5.84 3.19 -16.68
N ILE A 43 5.84 4.50 -16.46
CA ILE A 43 6.30 5.53 -17.40
C ILE A 43 7.12 6.58 -16.62
N LYS A 44 7.98 7.34 -17.29
CA LYS A 44 8.51 8.64 -16.79
C LYS A 44 7.33 9.63 -16.63
N THR A 45 6.48 9.43 -15.63
CA THR A 45 5.44 10.38 -15.25
C THR A 45 5.88 11.14 -14.00
N ALA A 46 5.77 12.47 -14.01
CA ALA A 46 5.96 13.32 -12.84
C ALA A 46 4.82 13.08 -11.81
N PRO A 47 5.04 13.25 -10.49
CA PRO A 47 6.08 14.07 -9.87
C PRO A 47 7.15 13.28 -9.12
N PHE A 48 8.33 13.90 -9.07
CA PHE A 48 9.53 13.54 -8.30
C PHE A 48 9.23 13.12 -6.85
N ILE A 49 8.23 13.75 -6.23
CA ILE A 49 7.81 13.50 -4.86
C ILE A 49 6.29 13.64 -4.78
N GLN A 50 5.57 12.55 -4.51
CA GLN A 50 4.14 12.57 -4.21
C GLN A 50 3.96 12.22 -2.73
N GLY A 51 3.43 13.15 -1.94
CA GLY A 51 3.08 12.92 -0.53
C GLY A 51 4.06 13.48 0.51
N LEU A 52 5.34 13.70 0.21
CA LEU A 52 6.30 14.27 1.18
C LEU A 52 5.89 15.68 1.67
N ALA A 53 5.30 16.50 0.79
CA ALA A 53 4.84 17.83 1.19
C ALA A 53 3.66 17.81 2.17
N ASN A 54 2.96 16.67 2.30
CA ASN A 54 1.86 16.48 3.24
C ASN A 54 2.32 15.74 4.51
N GLU A 55 3.55 15.22 4.52
CA GLU A 55 4.13 14.53 5.67
C GLU A 55 4.87 15.54 6.53
N THR A 56 4.51 15.65 7.81
CA THR A 56 5.07 16.67 8.69
C THR A 56 6.41 16.26 9.28
N THR A 57 6.68 14.96 9.31
CA THR A 57 7.88 14.37 9.93
C THR A 57 9.05 14.19 8.96
N LEU A 58 8.83 14.38 7.66
CA LEU A 58 9.83 14.17 6.62
C LEU A 58 10.13 15.45 5.84
N GLU A 59 11.42 15.73 5.66
CA GLU A 59 11.90 16.87 4.88
C GLU A 59 12.80 16.43 3.72
N LEU A 60 12.64 17.10 2.56
CA LEU A 60 13.62 17.05 1.49
C LEU A 60 14.70 18.10 1.75
N PHE A 61 15.87 17.65 2.19
CA PHE A 61 17.03 18.51 2.31
C PHE A 61 17.79 18.59 0.99
N LYS A 62 18.17 19.81 0.57
CA LYS A 62 18.93 20.05 -0.66
C LYS A 62 20.21 20.82 -0.37
N GLU A 63 21.35 20.17 -0.56
CA GLU A 63 22.67 20.77 -0.46
C GLU A 63 23.19 21.11 -1.87
N GLY A 64 23.27 22.41 -2.18
CA GLY A 64 23.69 22.88 -3.50
C GLY A 64 22.73 22.45 -4.62
N ARG A 65 23.27 22.20 -5.83
CA ARG A 65 22.45 21.92 -7.03
C ARG A 65 22.07 20.46 -7.23
N LYS A 66 22.82 19.52 -6.64
CA LYS A 66 22.76 18.09 -7.02
C LYS A 66 22.61 17.13 -5.86
N HIS A 67 22.82 17.57 -4.63
CA HIS A 67 22.75 16.69 -3.47
C HIS A 67 21.41 16.90 -2.79
N MET A 68 20.62 15.83 -2.73
CA MET A 68 19.32 15.82 -2.08
C MET A 68 19.21 14.61 -1.17
N MET A 69 18.59 14.80 -0.02
CA MET A 69 18.41 13.79 1.02
C MET A 69 16.99 13.85 1.57
N ILE A 70 16.49 12.72 2.06
CA ILE A 70 15.26 12.67 2.86
C ILE A 70 15.68 12.54 4.32
N ILE A 71 15.19 13.45 5.15
CA ILE A 71 15.49 13.55 6.58
C ILE A 71 14.21 13.33 7.38
N ASP A 72 14.30 12.53 8.44
CA ASP A 72 13.31 12.52 9.52
C ASP A 72 13.60 13.71 10.43
N THR A 73 12.71 14.70 10.42
CA THR A 73 12.89 15.97 11.15
C THR A 73 12.67 15.82 12.65
N GLU A 74 11.89 14.83 13.09
CA GLU A 74 11.67 14.60 14.52
C GLU A 74 12.86 13.94 15.20
N LYS A 75 13.57 13.07 14.46
CA LYS A 75 14.71 12.30 14.97
C LYS A 75 16.06 12.78 14.45
N GLU A 76 16.07 13.82 13.62
CA GLU A 76 17.25 14.44 13.00
C GLU A 76 18.17 13.42 12.28
N HIS A 77 17.60 12.41 11.63
CA HIS A 77 18.38 11.38 10.93
C HIS A 77 18.15 11.41 9.42
N ILE A 78 19.21 11.08 8.66
CA ILE A 78 19.13 10.91 7.22
C ILE A 78 18.54 9.53 6.92
N LEU A 79 17.34 9.51 6.33
CA LEU A 79 16.70 8.27 5.88
C LEU A 79 17.28 7.79 4.57
N PHE A 80 17.49 8.71 3.63
CA PHE A 80 17.98 8.39 2.31
C PHE A 80 18.89 9.49 1.78
N ASP A 81 20.11 9.12 1.39
CA ASP A 81 21.10 10.01 0.82
C ASP A 81 21.24 9.82 -0.70
N GLY A 82 21.47 10.92 -1.41
CA GLY A 82 21.74 10.95 -2.83
C GLY A 82 20.51 10.73 -3.70
N LEU A 83 19.37 11.33 -3.33
CA LEU A 83 18.15 11.34 -4.13
C LEU A 83 18.38 12.07 -5.46
N LYS A 84 17.81 11.55 -6.55
CA LYS A 84 18.00 12.08 -7.92
C LYS A 84 16.69 12.55 -8.52
N GLU A 85 16.57 13.87 -8.75
CA GLU A 85 15.35 14.53 -9.23
C GLU A 85 14.79 13.91 -10.52
N GLU A 86 15.67 13.56 -11.43
CA GLU A 86 15.31 13.14 -12.78
C GLU A 86 15.01 11.64 -12.91
N THR A 87 15.36 10.84 -11.90
CA THR A 87 15.37 9.37 -12.02
C THR A 87 14.74 8.63 -10.86
N ASP A 88 14.63 9.26 -9.69
CA ASP A 88 14.03 8.64 -8.52
C ASP A 88 12.56 9.08 -8.40
N PHE A 89 11.70 8.13 -8.05
CA PHE A 89 10.29 8.36 -7.78
C PHE A 89 10.02 8.08 -6.31
N VAL A 90 9.54 9.09 -5.58
CA VAL A 90 9.27 9.03 -4.15
C VAL A 90 7.77 9.07 -3.89
N ARG A 91 7.27 8.15 -3.07
CA ARG A 91 5.87 8.10 -2.66
C ARG A 91 5.75 7.80 -1.17
N ILE A 92 4.83 8.50 -0.52
CA ILE A 92 4.33 8.15 0.81
C ILE A 92 2.90 7.63 0.69
N TYR A 93 2.59 6.57 1.44
CA TYR A 93 1.25 6.02 1.53
C TYR A 93 1.05 5.29 2.87
N THR A 94 -0.19 5.21 3.34
CA THR A 94 -0.55 4.39 4.49
C THR A 94 -0.82 2.96 4.04
N ASP A 95 -0.10 2.00 4.62
CA ASP A 95 -0.30 0.57 4.37
C ASP A 95 -1.58 0.10 5.05
N GLU A 96 -2.58 -0.33 4.28
CA GLU A 96 -3.88 -0.79 4.82
C GLU A 96 -3.78 -2.04 5.70
N THR A 97 -2.66 -2.79 5.65
CA THR A 97 -2.53 -4.04 6.40
C THR A 97 -2.22 -3.82 7.87
N ASP A 98 -1.49 -2.76 8.21
CA ASP A 98 -1.13 -2.42 9.59
C ASP A 98 -1.30 -0.93 9.91
N SER A 99 -1.93 -0.16 9.03
CA SER A 99 -2.27 1.26 9.17
C SER A 99 -1.06 2.17 9.40
N ARG A 100 0.12 1.77 8.93
CA ARG A 100 1.36 2.54 9.11
C ARG A 100 1.79 3.22 7.84
N ASP A 101 2.36 4.41 7.97
CA ASP A 101 2.88 5.15 6.85
C ASP A 101 4.19 4.55 6.32
N CYS A 102 4.27 4.50 4.99
CA CYS A 102 5.31 3.86 4.24
C CYS A 102 5.87 4.84 3.20
N LEU A 103 7.19 4.96 3.16
CA LEU A 103 7.94 5.74 2.19
C LEU A 103 8.59 4.76 1.23
N ILE A 104 8.26 4.85 -0.06
CA ILE A 104 8.91 4.08 -1.12
C ILE A 104 9.68 5.01 -2.03
N ILE A 105 10.92 4.61 -2.33
CA ILE A 105 11.78 5.24 -3.32
C ILE A 105 12.07 4.21 -4.41
N TRP A 106 11.63 4.50 -5.63
CA TRP A 106 11.97 3.73 -6.81
C TRP A 106 13.05 4.46 -7.60
N ARG A 107 14.25 3.91 -7.62
CA ARG A 107 15.39 4.43 -8.40
C ARG A 107 15.48 3.71 -9.73
N LYS A 108 15.36 4.45 -10.83
CA LYS A 108 15.55 3.89 -12.17
C LYS A 108 17.00 3.38 -12.32
N ILE A 109 17.15 2.13 -12.74
CA ILE A 109 18.43 1.51 -13.09
C ILE A 109 18.67 1.65 -14.59
N ASP A 110 17.76 1.11 -15.40
CA ASP A 110 17.89 1.06 -16.86
C ASP A 110 16.50 1.06 -17.54
N THR A 111 16.48 1.22 -18.86
CA THR A 111 15.30 1.02 -19.70
C THR A 111 15.66 0.12 -20.88
N ASP A 112 14.95 -0.99 -21.02
CA ASP A 112 15.04 -1.84 -22.19
C ASP A 112 14.63 -1.03 -23.43
N LYS A 113 15.55 -0.86 -24.37
CA LYS A 113 15.34 -0.03 -25.57
C LYS A 113 14.35 -0.63 -26.56
N LYS A 114 14.10 -1.94 -26.50
CA LYS A 114 13.19 -2.67 -27.40
C LYS A 114 11.77 -2.69 -26.84
N THR A 115 11.62 -2.93 -25.55
CA THR A 115 10.30 -3.06 -24.90
C THR A 115 9.83 -1.76 -24.24
N GLY A 116 10.75 -0.83 -23.95
CA GLY A 116 10.46 0.38 -23.16
C GLY A 116 10.32 0.10 -21.66
N GLU A 117 10.53 -1.13 -21.21
CA GLU A 117 10.38 -1.53 -19.81
C GLU A 117 11.48 -0.92 -18.94
N ILE A 118 11.08 -0.40 -17.77
CA ILE A 118 12.00 0.26 -16.84
C ILE A 118 12.36 -0.69 -15.69
N SER A 119 13.65 -0.92 -15.48
CA SER A 119 14.13 -1.63 -14.31
C SER A 119 14.31 -0.67 -13.14
N TRP A 120 13.75 -1.02 -11.98
CA TRP A 120 13.76 -0.19 -10.78
C TRP A 120 14.49 -0.87 -9.62
N LYS A 121 15.21 -0.08 -8.82
CA LYS A 121 15.65 -0.44 -7.47
C LYS A 121 14.69 0.16 -6.46
N LYS A 122 14.11 -0.66 -5.59
CA LYS A 122 13.20 -0.23 -4.53
C LYS A 122 13.95 0.01 -3.22
N PHE A 123 13.57 1.06 -2.50
CA PHE A 123 13.88 1.26 -1.10
C PHE A 123 12.56 1.54 -0.38
N THR A 124 12.34 0.88 0.75
CA THR A 124 11.10 1.03 1.52
C THR A 124 11.47 1.39 2.95
N TYR A 125 10.75 2.35 3.51
CA TYR A 125 10.81 2.74 4.90
C TYR A 125 9.40 2.72 5.47
N LYS A 126 9.28 2.46 6.76
CA LYS A 126 8.02 2.40 7.47
C LYS A 126 8.11 3.17 8.78
N GLU A 127 7.07 3.92 9.10
CA GLU A 127 6.97 4.67 10.34
C GLU A 127 6.48 3.79 11.48
N PHE A 128 7.14 3.91 12.63
CA PHE A 128 6.77 3.26 13.87
C PHE A 128 6.75 4.30 14.98
N GLU A 129 5.67 4.36 15.74
CA GLU A 129 5.45 5.35 16.81
C GLU A 129 6.65 5.50 17.77
N ASP A 130 7.23 4.38 18.20
CA ASP A 130 8.33 4.40 19.19
C ASP A 130 9.70 4.74 18.61
N ILE A 131 9.95 4.35 17.35
CA ILE A 131 11.31 4.32 16.78
C ILE A 131 11.46 5.15 15.51
N GLY A 132 10.41 5.83 15.06
CA GLY A 132 10.36 6.64 13.86
C GLY A 132 10.46 5.82 12.58
N TRP A 133 10.93 6.47 11.51
CA TRP A 133 11.09 5.85 10.20
C TRP A 133 12.23 4.83 10.19
N ARG A 134 11.96 3.62 9.69
CA ARG A 134 12.95 2.53 9.60
C ARG A 134 12.99 1.89 8.21
N PRO A 135 14.19 1.55 7.69
CA PRO A 135 14.28 0.80 6.46
C PRO A 135 13.69 -0.60 6.68
N VAL A 136 12.86 -1.03 5.73
CA VAL A 136 12.26 -2.36 5.75
C VAL A 136 12.72 -3.16 4.54
N ASP A 137 12.63 -4.48 4.68
CA ASP A 137 12.84 -5.39 3.58
C ASP A 137 11.72 -5.22 2.54
N ASN A 138 12.12 -5.19 1.26
CA ASN A 138 11.18 -4.87 0.18
C ASN A 138 10.20 -6.02 -0.10
N ALA A 139 10.52 -7.25 0.29
CA ALA A 139 9.69 -8.43 0.07
C ALA A 139 8.85 -8.76 1.30
N THR A 140 9.42 -8.60 2.49
CA THR A 140 8.80 -9.02 3.76
C THR A 140 8.25 -7.88 4.60
N THR A 141 8.55 -6.62 4.24
CA THR A 141 8.21 -5.39 4.98
C THR A 141 8.66 -5.36 6.44
N GLN A 142 9.51 -6.31 6.84
CA GLN A 142 10.12 -6.36 8.16
C GLN A 142 11.26 -5.36 8.27
N VAL A 143 11.43 -4.75 9.44
CA VAL A 143 12.54 -3.83 9.72
C VAL A 143 13.86 -4.54 9.44
N LYS A 144 14.71 -3.94 8.60
CA LYS A 144 16.08 -4.43 8.42
C LYS A 144 16.83 -4.14 9.71
N SER A 145 17.13 -5.17 10.49
CA SER A 145 18.08 -5.03 11.58
C SER A 145 19.44 -4.61 11.01
N TYR A 146 20.07 -3.63 11.66
CA TYR A 146 21.48 -3.33 11.41
C TYR A 146 22.27 -4.61 11.66
N LYS A 147 23.07 -5.02 10.67
CA LYS A 147 24.16 -5.98 10.90
C LYS A 147 25.39 -5.23 11.39
#